data_AF-A0A0P9DBR9-F1
#
_entry.id   AF-A0A0P9DBR9-F1
#
_cell.length_a   1.000
_cell.length_b   1.000
_cell.length_c   1.000
_cell.angle_alpha   90.00
_cell.angle_beta   90.00
_cell.angle_gamma   90.00
#
_symmetry.space_group_name_H-M   'P 1'
#
loop_
_entity.id
_entity.type
_entity.pdbx_description
1 polymer ?
#
loop_
_entity_poly.entity_id
_entity_poly.type
_entity_poly.pdbx_seq_one_letter_code
_entity_poly.pdbx_strand_id
1 'polypeptide(L)'
;MELQVINKQIGDIEAKLATMLPEHAINIDFWTRAGANPHTPNAKAIDWSEYFEPNLPAQATWNDTLLPNLQQQLHVCEKEQLCDIALRAKAHITAALAFGHTFPSTSTYDVWVEQSPSEWWHSKLKQKVADQTAPLVGTPKIANDNLPEISVELSIVWDIDQDVGETIEALKLPIGHRVQLHLTKPHTSVVSADHAKAIALQVRDVIKEVRGRIRRRPIHLFASVPVGLAVLIGTQLNACGPIQCYEHRKKQGDYVPACLLEG
;
A
#
# COMPACT_ATOMS: atom_id res chain seq x y z
N MET A 1 -38.20 22.91 -4.00
CA MET A 1 -38.29 21.58 -3.37
C MET A 1 -37.84 20.48 -4.33
N GLU A 2 -38.36 20.40 -5.56
CA GLU A 2 -37.95 19.39 -6.56
C GLU A 2 -36.46 19.44 -6.96
N LEU A 3 -35.89 20.63 -7.19
CA LEU A 3 -34.46 20.79 -7.50
C LEU A 3 -33.54 20.25 -6.39
N GLN A 4 -33.93 20.36 -5.12
CA GLN A 4 -33.14 19.83 -3.99
C GLN A 4 -33.20 18.30 -3.93
N VAL A 5 -34.36 17.71 -4.28
CA VAL A 5 -34.52 16.25 -4.34
C VAL A 5 -33.71 15.66 -5.49
N ILE A 6 -33.74 16.30 -6.68
CA ILE A 6 -32.95 15.88 -7.84
C ILE A 6 -31.45 15.97 -7.55
N ASN A 7 -30.98 17.08 -6.98
CA ASN A 7 -29.56 17.23 -6.64
C ASN A 7 -29.10 16.18 -5.62
N LYS A 8 -29.95 15.83 -4.65
CA LYS A 8 -29.66 14.75 -3.71
C LYS A 8 -29.57 13.39 -4.43
N GLN A 9 -30.52 13.08 -5.30
CA GLN A 9 -30.52 11.83 -6.07
C GLN A 9 -29.30 11.70 -6.99
N ILE A 10 -28.90 12.80 -7.65
CA ILE A 10 -27.67 12.84 -8.45
C ILE A 10 -26.46 12.54 -7.57
N GLY A 11 -26.34 13.21 -6.41
CA GLY A 11 -25.25 12.95 -5.47
C GLY A 11 -25.21 11.51 -4.96
N ASP A 12 -26.37 10.90 -4.70
CA ASP A 12 -26.46 9.49 -4.26
C ASP A 12 -26.05 8.51 -5.38
N ILE A 13 -26.40 8.81 -6.64
CA ILE A 13 -26.00 8.01 -7.82
C ILE A 13 -24.50 8.16 -8.07
N GLU A 14 -23.96 9.39 -8.03
CA GLU A 14 -22.53 9.65 -8.17
C GLU A 14 -21.72 8.94 -7.09
N ALA A 15 -22.19 8.95 -5.83
CA ALA A 15 -21.56 8.23 -4.74
C ALA A 15 -21.56 6.71 -4.95
N LYS A 16 -22.66 6.16 -5.50
CA LYS A 16 -22.73 4.74 -5.86
C LYS A 16 -21.76 4.38 -6.99
N LEU A 17 -21.78 5.15 -8.07
CA LEU A 17 -20.92 4.94 -9.23
C LEU A 17 -19.43 5.05 -8.84
N ALA A 18 -19.07 5.97 -7.94
CA ALA A 18 -17.71 6.10 -7.43
C ALA A 18 -17.18 4.84 -6.71
N THR A 19 -18.05 3.92 -6.31
CA THR A 19 -17.66 2.65 -5.66
C THR A 19 -17.88 1.43 -6.55
N MET A 20 -18.38 1.60 -7.76
CA MET A 20 -18.60 0.51 -8.71
C MET A 20 -17.39 0.32 -9.61
N LEU A 21 -16.95 -0.93 -9.73
CA LEU A 21 -15.86 -1.28 -10.62
C LEU A 21 -16.24 -0.95 -12.08
N PRO A 22 -15.37 -0.26 -12.85
CA PRO A 22 -15.61 0.01 -14.26
C PRO A 22 -15.76 -1.26 -15.10
N GLU A 23 -16.69 -1.26 -16.06
CA GLU A 23 -16.95 -2.42 -16.94
C GLU A 23 -15.73 -2.82 -17.79
N HIS A 24 -14.85 -1.86 -18.09
CA HIS A 24 -13.68 -2.05 -18.95
C HIS A 24 -12.36 -2.12 -18.17
N ALA A 25 -12.40 -2.52 -16.90
CA ALA A 25 -11.18 -2.69 -16.11
C ALA A 25 -10.38 -3.93 -16.54
N ILE A 26 -9.05 -3.79 -16.59
CA ILE A 26 -8.14 -4.94 -16.72
C ILE A 26 -8.20 -5.72 -15.42
N ASN A 27 -8.69 -6.96 -15.49
CA ASN A 27 -8.72 -7.84 -14.32
C ASN A 27 -7.33 -8.44 -14.08
N ILE A 28 -6.81 -8.28 -12.87
CA ILE A 28 -5.53 -8.82 -12.43
C ILE A 28 -5.76 -9.60 -11.13
N ASP A 29 -5.41 -10.88 -11.16
CA ASP A 29 -5.33 -11.71 -9.97
C ASP A 29 -3.86 -11.78 -9.54
N PHE A 30 -3.58 -11.38 -8.30
CA PHE A 30 -2.22 -11.28 -7.78
C PHE A 30 -2.10 -12.05 -6.45
N TRP A 31 -1.20 -13.03 -6.41
CA TRP A 31 -1.00 -13.81 -5.20
C TRP A 31 0.45 -14.21 -4.98
N THR A 32 0.79 -14.38 -3.72
CA THR A 32 2.14 -14.76 -3.26
C THR A 32 2.08 -15.97 -2.33
N ARG A 33 0.95 -16.68 -2.28
CA ARG A 33 0.75 -17.86 -1.42
C ARG A 33 0.26 -19.00 -2.28
N ALA A 34 0.83 -20.18 -2.08
CA ALA A 34 0.42 -21.37 -2.80
C ALA A 34 -1.07 -21.67 -2.52
N GLY A 35 -1.82 -22.01 -3.56
CA GLY A 35 -3.24 -22.36 -3.46
C GLY A 35 -4.20 -21.19 -3.21
N ALA A 36 -3.73 -19.95 -3.15
CA ALA A 36 -4.61 -18.78 -3.05
C ALA A 36 -5.34 -18.44 -4.36
N ASN A 37 -4.79 -18.91 -5.49
CA ASN A 37 -5.20 -18.70 -6.89
C ASN A 37 -6.64 -18.18 -7.02
N PRO A 38 -6.83 -16.85 -7.05
CA PRO A 38 -8.13 -16.27 -7.38
C PRO A 38 -8.46 -16.70 -8.81
N HIS A 39 -9.61 -17.33 -9.01
CA HIS A 39 -10.02 -17.81 -10.31
C HIS A 39 -11.00 -16.82 -10.95
N THR A 40 -10.54 -15.60 -11.22
CA THR A 40 -11.36 -14.64 -11.96
C THR A 40 -11.33 -14.99 -13.45
N PRO A 41 -12.49 -15.17 -14.10
CA PRO A 41 -12.54 -15.40 -15.54
C PRO A 41 -11.83 -14.29 -16.32
N ASN A 42 -10.94 -14.66 -17.24
CA ASN A 42 -10.18 -13.76 -18.12
C ASN A 42 -9.25 -12.77 -17.40
N ALA A 43 -8.95 -12.97 -16.12
CA ALA A 43 -7.96 -12.15 -15.43
C ALA A 43 -6.53 -12.52 -15.84
N LYS A 44 -5.67 -11.50 -15.88
CA LYS A 44 -4.22 -11.69 -15.96
C LYS A 44 -3.73 -12.19 -14.61
N ALA A 45 -2.97 -13.29 -14.62
CA ALA A 45 -2.41 -13.88 -13.43
C ALA A 45 -0.99 -13.35 -13.16
N ILE A 46 -0.76 -12.86 -11.95
CA ILE A 46 0.58 -12.61 -11.40
C ILE A 46 0.76 -13.59 -10.24
N ASP A 47 1.39 -14.72 -10.52
CA ASP A 47 1.71 -15.75 -9.53
C ASP A 47 3.15 -15.59 -9.05
N TRP A 48 3.31 -15.18 -7.80
CA TRP A 48 4.61 -15.12 -7.14
C TRP A 48 4.76 -16.14 -6.01
N SER A 49 3.85 -17.11 -5.89
CA SER A 49 3.87 -18.09 -4.80
C SER A 49 5.21 -18.83 -4.68
N GLU A 50 5.85 -19.16 -5.81
CA GLU A 50 7.15 -19.83 -5.85
C GLU A 50 8.30 -19.00 -5.23
N TYR A 51 8.18 -17.67 -5.21
CA TYR A 51 9.21 -16.79 -4.65
C TYR A 51 9.04 -16.53 -3.16
N PHE A 52 7.87 -16.84 -2.60
CA PHE A 52 7.50 -16.59 -1.20
C PHE A 52 7.38 -17.88 -0.38
N GLU A 53 7.51 -19.05 -1.01
CA GLU A 53 7.50 -20.36 -0.35
C GLU A 53 8.71 -21.20 -0.79
N PRO A 54 9.41 -21.88 0.13
CA PRO A 54 9.15 -21.94 1.58
C PRO A 54 9.65 -20.72 2.36
N ASN A 55 10.43 -19.83 1.72
CA ASN A 55 11.05 -18.66 2.35
C ASN A 55 10.63 -17.38 1.63
N LEU A 56 10.70 -16.25 2.35
CA LEU A 56 10.51 -14.94 1.74
C LEU A 56 11.65 -14.63 0.74
N PRO A 57 11.35 -13.90 -0.34
CA PRO A 57 12.34 -13.57 -1.36
C PRO A 57 13.45 -12.68 -0.80
N ALA A 58 14.68 -12.97 -1.19
CA ALA A 58 15.82 -12.12 -0.90
C ALA A 58 15.75 -10.80 -1.68
N GLN A 59 16.50 -9.79 -1.25
CA GLN A 59 16.54 -8.48 -1.92
C GLN A 59 16.98 -8.58 -3.39
N ALA A 60 17.90 -9.49 -3.73
CA ALA A 60 18.28 -9.74 -5.12
C ALA A 60 17.09 -10.22 -5.96
N THR A 61 16.29 -11.15 -5.45
CA THR A 61 15.08 -11.65 -6.12
C THR A 61 14.06 -10.52 -6.37
N TRP A 62 13.93 -9.57 -5.43
CA TRP A 62 13.11 -8.39 -5.65
C TRP A 62 13.60 -7.54 -6.82
N ASN A 63 14.89 -7.22 -6.84
CA ASN A 63 15.49 -6.33 -7.83
C ASN A 63 15.59 -6.95 -9.23
N ASP A 64 15.94 -8.24 -9.28
CA ASP A 64 16.28 -8.91 -10.53
C ASP A 64 15.08 -9.58 -11.18
N THR A 65 14.04 -9.91 -10.40
CA THR A 65 12.88 -10.67 -10.89
C THR A 65 11.55 -9.99 -10.61
N LEU A 66 11.21 -9.74 -9.34
CA LEU A 66 9.84 -9.37 -8.96
C LEU A 66 9.47 -7.94 -9.40
N LEU A 67 10.31 -6.95 -9.12
CA LEU A 67 10.07 -5.58 -9.55
C LEU A 67 10.10 -5.46 -11.09
N PRO A 68 11.08 -6.03 -11.82
CA PRO A 68 11.04 -6.09 -13.28
C PRO A 68 9.79 -6.77 -13.82
N ASN A 69 9.29 -7.83 -13.18
CA ASN A 69 8.06 -8.50 -13.58
C ASN A 69 6.84 -7.56 -13.49
N LEU A 70 6.69 -6.77 -12.41
CA LEU A 70 5.63 -5.76 -12.32
C LEU A 70 5.76 -4.69 -13.40
N GLN A 71 6.98 -4.22 -13.65
CA GLN A 71 7.23 -3.25 -14.72
C GLN A 71 6.83 -3.80 -16.08
N GLN A 72 7.07 -5.08 -16.37
CA GLN A 72 6.59 -5.70 -17.60
C GLN A 72 5.05 -5.72 -17.68
N GLN A 73 4.36 -5.99 -16.57
CA GLN A 73 2.89 -5.95 -16.54
C GLN A 73 2.35 -4.54 -16.82
N LEU A 74 3.01 -3.49 -16.31
CA LEU A 74 2.70 -2.11 -16.64
C LEU A 74 2.76 -1.86 -18.16
N HIS A 75 3.86 -2.26 -18.82
CA HIS A 75 4.01 -2.11 -20.28
C HIS A 75 2.95 -2.89 -21.08
N VAL A 76 2.46 -4.03 -20.55
CA VAL A 76 1.36 -4.76 -21.17
C VAL A 76 0.05 -3.97 -21.04
N CYS A 77 -0.22 -3.40 -19.86
CA CYS A 77 -1.40 -2.56 -19.64
C CYS A 77 -1.39 -1.29 -20.52
N GLU A 78 -0.21 -0.68 -20.74
CA GLU A 78 -0.06 0.49 -21.62
C GLU A 78 -0.50 0.21 -23.06
N LYS A 79 -0.23 -1.00 -23.56
CA LYS A 79 -0.62 -1.42 -24.92
C LYS A 79 -2.13 -1.59 -25.08
N GLU A 80 -2.83 -1.92 -24.00
CA GLU A 80 -4.29 -2.12 -24.02
C GLU A 80 -5.07 -0.81 -23.99
N GLN A 81 -4.40 0.32 -23.72
CA GLN A 81 -5.01 1.67 -23.63
C GLN A 81 -6.15 1.78 -22.60
N LEU A 82 -6.30 0.79 -21.74
CA LEU A 82 -7.23 0.81 -20.61
C LEU A 82 -6.53 1.43 -19.40
N CYS A 83 -7.26 2.28 -18.68
CA CYS A 83 -6.75 3.04 -17.55
C CYS A 83 -7.24 2.51 -16.20
N ASP A 84 -8.12 1.50 -16.16
CA ASP A 84 -8.64 0.98 -14.89
C ASP A 84 -8.14 -0.45 -14.67
N ILE A 85 -7.68 -0.73 -13.46
CA ILE A 85 -7.16 -2.05 -13.07
C ILE A 85 -8.04 -2.58 -11.94
N ALA A 86 -8.65 -3.75 -12.14
CA ALA A 86 -9.38 -4.50 -11.13
C ALA A 86 -8.46 -5.56 -10.50
N LEU A 87 -7.87 -5.23 -9.35
CA LEU A 87 -6.94 -6.07 -8.63
C LEU A 87 -7.63 -6.92 -7.56
N ARG A 88 -7.44 -8.23 -7.62
CA ARG A 88 -7.72 -9.16 -6.51
C ARG A 88 -6.42 -9.67 -5.93
N ALA A 89 -6.06 -9.13 -4.78
CA ALA A 89 -4.77 -9.39 -4.15
C ALA A 89 -4.89 -10.38 -2.98
N LYS A 90 -4.24 -11.53 -3.10
CA LYS A 90 -3.94 -12.47 -2.00
C LYS A 90 -2.43 -12.52 -1.77
N ALA A 91 -1.86 -11.34 -1.52
CA ALA A 91 -0.42 -11.10 -1.50
C ALA A 91 0.11 -10.79 -0.09
N HIS A 92 1.42 -10.93 0.09
CA HIS A 92 2.17 -10.36 1.19
C HIS A 92 2.19 -8.82 1.10
N ILE A 93 2.45 -8.14 2.23
CA ILE A 93 2.26 -6.68 2.34
C ILE A 93 3.25 -5.93 1.46
N THR A 94 4.50 -6.37 1.40
CA THR A 94 5.54 -5.76 0.57
C THR A 94 5.29 -5.93 -0.92
N ALA A 95 4.69 -7.06 -1.31
CA ALA A 95 4.24 -7.31 -2.68
C ALA A 95 3.07 -6.39 -3.08
N ALA A 96 2.11 -6.19 -2.18
CA ALA A 96 1.02 -5.25 -2.37
C ALA A 96 1.51 -3.79 -2.48
N LEU A 97 2.45 -3.37 -1.63
CA LEU A 97 3.11 -2.06 -1.72
C LEU A 97 3.81 -1.88 -3.08
N ALA A 98 4.60 -2.87 -3.51
CA ALA A 98 5.31 -2.84 -4.78
C ALA A 98 4.37 -2.77 -5.99
N PHE A 99 3.25 -3.50 -5.95
CA PHE A 99 2.21 -3.41 -6.97
C PHE A 99 1.66 -1.98 -7.07
N GLY A 100 1.20 -1.43 -5.94
CA GLY A 100 0.68 -0.07 -5.91
C GLY A 100 1.70 0.97 -6.40
N HIS A 101 2.97 0.81 -6.01
CA HIS A 101 4.06 1.68 -6.44
C HIS A 101 4.30 1.63 -7.95
N THR A 102 4.13 0.47 -8.57
CA THR A 102 4.26 0.30 -10.03
C THR A 102 3.16 1.01 -10.80
N PHE A 103 1.97 1.14 -10.20
CA PHE A 103 0.81 1.85 -10.76
C PHE A 103 0.49 3.11 -9.95
N PRO A 104 1.35 4.14 -10.01
CA PRO A 104 1.23 5.31 -9.14
C PRO A 104 -0.03 6.10 -9.48
N SER A 105 -0.63 6.76 -8.49
CA SER A 105 -1.85 7.57 -8.71
C SER A 105 -1.64 8.81 -9.59
N THR A 106 -0.38 9.15 -9.87
CA THR A 106 0.02 10.19 -10.82
C THR A 106 -0.02 9.73 -12.27
N SER A 107 -0.12 8.41 -12.51
CA SER A 107 -0.30 7.84 -13.84
C SER A 107 -1.76 7.93 -14.31
N THR A 108 -2.01 7.47 -15.53
CA THR A 108 -3.37 7.33 -16.06
C THR A 108 -4.16 6.24 -15.34
N TYR A 109 -3.50 5.31 -14.64
CA TYR A 109 -4.14 4.16 -14.01
C TYR A 109 -4.95 4.50 -12.76
N ASP A 110 -6.17 3.99 -12.66
CA ASP A 110 -6.90 3.83 -11.40
C ASP A 110 -6.86 2.38 -10.95
N VAL A 111 -6.16 2.12 -9.85
CA VAL A 111 -6.08 0.80 -9.25
C VAL A 111 -7.25 0.60 -8.30
N TRP A 112 -8.18 -0.27 -8.69
CA TRP A 112 -9.29 -0.76 -7.88
C TRP A 112 -8.87 -2.07 -7.22
N VAL A 113 -9.01 -2.18 -5.90
CA VAL A 113 -8.59 -3.34 -5.12
C VAL A 113 -9.76 -3.92 -4.35
N GLU A 114 -10.06 -5.20 -4.59
CA GLU A 114 -11.14 -5.92 -3.94
C GLU A 114 -10.85 -6.11 -2.45
N GLN A 115 -11.78 -5.69 -1.60
CA GLN A 115 -11.76 -6.03 -0.16
C GLN A 115 -12.72 -7.17 0.16
N SER A 116 -13.86 -7.16 -0.53
CA SER A 116 -14.86 -8.23 -0.52
C SER A 116 -15.52 -8.28 -1.90
N PRO A 117 -16.29 -9.34 -2.23
CA PRO A 117 -16.95 -9.45 -3.55
C PRO A 117 -17.83 -8.26 -3.94
N SER A 118 -18.29 -7.47 -2.96
CA SER A 118 -19.12 -6.27 -3.17
C SER A 118 -18.44 -4.95 -2.78
N GLU A 119 -17.17 -4.97 -2.38
CA GLU A 119 -16.46 -3.78 -1.91
C GLU A 119 -15.10 -3.64 -2.58
N TRP A 120 -14.92 -2.48 -3.22
CA TRP A 120 -13.69 -2.10 -3.90
C TRP A 120 -13.19 -0.78 -3.35
N TRP A 121 -11.89 -0.69 -3.12
CA TRP A 121 -11.21 0.57 -2.82
C TRP A 121 -10.36 0.99 -4.01
N HIS A 122 -10.25 2.28 -4.32
CA HIS A 122 -9.50 2.68 -5.51
C HIS A 122 -8.63 3.93 -5.34
N SER A 123 -7.60 3.99 -6.17
CA SER A 123 -6.49 4.94 -6.04
C SER A 123 -6.86 6.38 -6.40
N LYS A 124 -7.86 6.60 -7.27
CA LYS A 124 -8.31 7.94 -7.70
C LYS A 124 -9.61 8.40 -7.04
N LEU A 125 -10.03 7.74 -5.96
CA LEU A 125 -11.18 8.16 -5.18
C LEU A 125 -11.01 9.63 -4.75
N LYS A 126 -11.98 10.47 -5.13
CA LYS A 126 -12.02 11.87 -4.75
C LYS A 126 -12.43 11.99 -3.29
N GLN A 127 -11.51 12.45 -2.45
CA GLN A 127 -11.80 12.73 -1.05
C GLN A 127 -12.85 13.83 -0.94
N LYS A 128 -13.91 13.58 -0.16
CA LYS A 128 -14.90 14.60 0.19
C LYS A 128 -14.25 15.62 1.13
N VAL A 129 -14.48 16.91 0.88
CA VAL A 129 -13.89 18.01 1.67
C VAL A 129 -14.25 17.91 3.16
N ALA A 130 -15.42 17.36 3.49
CA ALA A 130 -15.89 17.19 4.87
C ALA A 130 -15.23 16.03 5.64
N ASP A 131 -14.61 15.07 4.95
CA ASP A 131 -14.04 13.84 5.54
C ASP A 131 -12.50 13.91 5.68
N GLN A 132 -11.91 15.10 5.57
CA GLN A 132 -10.47 15.36 5.79
C GLN A 132 -10.04 15.24 7.26
N THR A 133 -10.66 14.35 8.03
CA THR A 133 -10.09 13.95 9.32
C THR A 133 -8.76 13.26 9.06
N ALA A 134 -7.70 13.61 9.79
CA ALA A 134 -6.44 12.87 9.75
C ALA A 134 -6.65 11.51 10.46
N PRO A 135 -6.82 10.38 9.73
CA PRO A 135 -7.17 9.12 10.37
C PRO A 135 -6.06 8.54 11.24
N LEU A 136 -4.81 8.94 11.00
CA LEU A 136 -3.63 8.47 11.73
C LEU A 136 -3.13 9.51 12.75
N VAL A 137 -2.59 9.00 13.85
CA VAL A 137 -1.76 9.75 14.81
C VAL A 137 -0.32 9.27 14.66
N GLY A 138 0.60 10.23 14.54
CA GLY A 138 2.04 9.97 14.50
C GLY A 138 2.69 10.21 15.85
N THR A 139 3.34 9.18 16.40
CA THR A 139 4.12 9.25 17.63
C THR A 139 5.61 9.17 17.26
N PRO A 140 6.38 10.27 17.39
CA PRO A 140 7.81 10.23 17.16
C PRO A 140 8.52 9.52 18.32
N LYS A 141 9.53 8.69 18.01
CA LYS A 141 10.43 8.07 18.99
C LYS A 141 11.87 8.27 18.56
N ILE A 142 12.73 8.56 19.51
CA ILE A 142 14.18 8.62 19.29
C ILE A 142 14.73 7.23 19.63
N ALA A 143 15.31 6.55 18.65
CA ALA A 143 16.01 5.29 18.84
C ALA A 143 17.48 5.56 19.19
N ASN A 144 18.16 6.36 18.37
CA ASN A 144 19.54 6.80 18.60
C ASN A 144 19.81 8.07 17.78
N ASP A 145 19.85 9.23 18.43
CA ASP A 145 19.96 10.54 17.77
C ASP A 145 21.24 10.74 16.92
N ASN A 146 22.24 9.84 17.07
CA ASN A 146 23.46 9.86 16.25
C ASN A 146 23.31 9.13 14.91
N LEU A 147 22.23 8.37 14.75
CA LEU A 147 21.98 7.58 13.54
C LEU A 147 21.14 8.37 12.54
N PRO A 148 21.47 8.32 11.24
CA PRO A 148 20.98 9.29 10.27
C PRO A 148 19.68 8.92 9.55
N GLU A 149 19.16 7.70 9.71
CA GLU A 149 18.00 7.21 8.96
C GLU A 149 16.74 7.17 9.83
N ILE A 150 15.59 7.07 9.17
CA ILE A 150 14.29 7.17 9.82
C ILE A 150 13.41 6.01 9.39
N SER A 151 12.72 5.39 10.34
CA SER A 151 11.64 4.45 10.07
C SER A 151 10.27 5.13 10.13
N VAL A 152 9.37 4.66 9.27
CA VAL A 152 7.93 4.90 9.35
C VAL A 152 7.27 3.55 9.57
N GLU A 153 6.44 3.46 10.60
CA GLU A 153 5.89 2.20 11.11
C GLU A 153 4.37 2.27 11.15
N LEU A 154 3.70 1.39 10.42
CA LEU A 154 2.24 1.37 10.32
C LEU A 154 1.67 0.24 11.18
N SER A 155 1.08 0.60 12.33
CA SER A 155 0.45 -0.33 13.28
C SER A 155 -1.08 -0.25 13.18
N ILE A 156 -1.66 -0.78 12.09
CA ILE A 156 -3.11 -0.71 11.84
C ILE A 156 -3.83 -2.00 12.23
N VAL A 157 -3.29 -3.17 11.85
CA VAL A 157 -3.93 -4.47 12.18
C VAL A 157 -3.49 -4.95 13.56
N TRP A 158 -2.21 -4.78 13.89
CA TRP A 158 -1.64 -5.02 15.22
C TRP A 158 -0.48 -4.06 15.46
N ASP A 159 -0.09 -3.91 16.72
CA ASP A 159 1.06 -3.10 17.09
C ASP A 159 2.37 -3.83 16.74
N ILE A 160 3.27 -3.14 16.04
CA ILE A 160 4.56 -3.66 15.57
C ILE A 160 5.76 -3.02 16.27
N ASP A 161 5.55 -2.18 17.29
CA ASP A 161 6.62 -1.42 17.94
C ASP A 161 7.79 -2.31 18.42
N GLN A 162 7.45 -3.40 19.10
CA GLN A 162 8.43 -4.34 19.64
C GLN A 162 9.19 -5.07 18.52
N ASP A 163 8.47 -5.73 17.61
CA ASP A 163 9.05 -6.48 16.49
C ASP A 163 9.99 -5.61 15.63
N VAL A 164 9.60 -4.36 15.39
CA VAL A 164 10.43 -3.41 14.66
C VAL A 164 11.67 -2.99 15.45
N GLY A 165 11.53 -2.70 16.75
CA GLY A 165 12.66 -2.38 17.62
C GLY A 165 13.70 -3.50 17.65
N GLU A 166 13.26 -4.75 17.84
CA GLU A 166 14.11 -5.93 17.83
C GLU A 166 14.77 -6.15 16.46
N THR A 167 14.02 -5.92 15.36
CA THR A 167 14.57 -6.00 14.00
C THR A 167 15.66 -4.95 13.75
N ILE A 168 15.44 -3.70 14.17
CA ILE A 168 16.41 -2.60 14.00
C ILE A 168 17.73 -2.96 14.68
N GLU A 169 17.67 -3.51 15.90
CA GLU A 169 18.85 -3.95 16.64
C GLU A 169 19.53 -5.16 15.97
N ALA A 170 18.76 -6.20 15.65
CA ALA A 170 19.28 -7.43 15.06
C ALA A 170 19.97 -7.21 13.70
N LEU A 171 19.39 -6.36 12.85
CA LEU A 171 19.93 -6.01 11.54
C LEU A 171 20.92 -4.84 11.57
N LYS A 172 21.12 -4.22 12.74
CA LYS A 172 21.98 -3.03 12.93
C LYS A 172 21.64 -1.91 11.94
N LEU A 173 20.35 -1.64 11.76
CA LEU A 173 19.89 -0.60 10.85
C LEU A 173 20.30 0.77 11.38
N PRO A 174 20.75 1.71 10.51
CA PRO A 174 21.24 3.03 10.92
C PRO A 174 20.09 4.01 11.22
N ILE A 175 19.05 3.54 11.92
CA ILE A 175 17.83 4.31 12.22
C ILE A 175 17.99 5.06 13.54
N GLY A 176 17.91 6.39 13.48
CA GLY A 176 17.96 7.25 14.66
C GLY A 176 16.59 7.69 15.17
N HIS A 177 15.62 7.84 14.26
CA HIS A 177 14.25 8.23 14.62
C HIS A 177 13.23 7.26 14.04
N ARG A 178 12.14 7.07 14.76
CA ARG A 178 11.01 6.22 14.38
C ARG A 178 9.75 7.09 14.40
N VAL A 179 8.89 6.94 13.40
CA VAL A 179 7.56 7.57 13.37
C VAL A 179 6.51 6.48 13.35
N GLN A 180 5.82 6.31 14.47
CA GLN A 180 4.80 5.29 14.64
C GLN A 180 3.42 5.84 14.30
N LEU A 181 2.75 5.19 13.36
CA LEU A 181 1.46 5.59 12.84
C LEU A 181 0.40 4.59 13.27
N HIS A 182 -0.59 5.09 14.03
CA HIS A 182 -1.73 4.33 14.51
C HIS A 182 -3.03 5.02 14.12
N LEU A 183 -4.13 4.29 14.06
CA LEU A 183 -5.46 4.91 13.91
C LEU A 183 -5.79 5.78 15.13
N THR A 184 -6.39 6.94 14.88
CA THR A 184 -6.85 7.88 15.92
C THR A 184 -7.78 7.24 16.95
N LYS A 185 -8.56 6.23 16.53
CA LYS A 185 -9.42 5.45 17.41
C LYS A 185 -8.80 4.06 17.62
N PRO A 186 -8.38 3.73 18.84
CA PRO A 186 -7.88 2.38 19.17
C PRO A 186 -8.90 1.30 18.81
N HIS A 187 -8.43 0.12 18.39
CA HIS A 187 -9.25 -1.05 18.03
C HIS A 187 -10.26 -0.83 16.89
N THR A 188 -10.09 0.22 16.08
CA THR A 188 -10.86 0.38 14.86
C THR A 188 -10.14 -0.25 13.68
N SER A 189 -10.90 -0.76 12.72
CA SER A 189 -10.37 -1.19 11.42
C SER A 189 -10.45 -0.05 10.41
N VAL A 190 -9.86 -0.25 9.23
CA VAL A 190 -10.23 0.55 8.06
C VAL A 190 -11.71 0.28 7.77
N VAL A 191 -12.52 1.32 7.60
CA VAL A 191 -14.00 1.21 7.62
C VAL A 191 -14.67 1.49 6.27
N SER A 192 -13.93 2.07 5.31
CA SER A 192 -14.43 2.42 3.98
C SER A 192 -13.30 2.73 3.01
N ALA A 193 -13.62 2.80 1.72
CA ALA A 193 -12.71 3.26 0.68
C ALA A 193 -12.19 4.68 0.92
N ASP A 194 -13.07 5.60 1.36
CA ASP A 194 -12.70 6.98 1.72
C ASP A 194 -11.69 6.99 2.87
N HIS A 195 -11.92 6.18 3.91
CA HIS A 195 -11.01 6.06 5.04
C HIS A 195 -9.65 5.48 4.61
N ALA A 196 -9.66 4.43 3.79
CA ALA A 196 -8.43 3.83 3.26
C ALA A 196 -7.61 4.82 2.42
N LYS A 197 -8.29 5.61 1.57
CA LYS A 197 -7.64 6.64 0.75
C LYS A 197 -7.07 7.77 1.61
N ALA A 198 -7.80 8.22 2.64
CA ALA A 198 -7.33 9.22 3.58
C ALA A 198 -6.06 8.75 4.31
N ILE A 199 -6.04 7.48 4.75
CA ILE A 199 -4.87 6.86 5.36
C ILE A 199 -3.68 6.88 4.39
N ALA A 200 -3.87 6.40 3.15
CA ALA A 200 -2.79 6.36 2.16
C ALA A 200 -2.20 7.75 1.85
N LEU A 201 -3.04 8.78 1.75
CA LEU A 201 -2.60 10.17 1.57
C LEU A 201 -1.82 10.68 2.78
N GLN A 202 -2.30 10.41 4.00
CA GLN A 202 -1.61 10.83 5.22
C GLN A 202 -0.24 10.14 5.37
N VAL A 203 -0.15 8.85 5.04
CA VAL A 203 1.13 8.11 5.04
C VAL A 203 2.13 8.76 4.08
N ARG A 204 1.71 9.09 2.85
CA ARG A 204 2.54 9.83 1.89
C ARG A 204 3.02 11.16 2.48
N ASP A 205 2.13 11.91 3.11
CA ASP A 205 2.46 13.24 3.64
C ASP A 205 3.45 13.15 4.82
N VAL A 206 3.29 12.16 5.71
CA VAL A 206 4.28 11.86 6.76
C VAL A 206 5.63 11.47 6.16
N ILE A 207 5.66 10.60 5.16
CA ILE A 207 6.90 10.20 4.49
C ILE A 207 7.58 11.40 3.83
N LYS A 208 6.83 12.29 3.19
CA LYS A 208 7.37 13.53 2.60
C LYS A 208 7.90 14.50 3.64
N GLU A 209 7.21 14.65 4.77
CA GLU A 209 7.67 15.47 5.89
C GLU A 209 9.01 14.94 6.45
N VAL A 210 9.08 13.64 6.71
CA VAL A 210 10.28 12.95 7.19
C VAL A 210 11.42 13.05 6.17
N ARG A 211 11.13 12.86 4.88
CA ARG A 211 12.08 13.02 3.77
C ARG A 211 12.74 14.39 3.76
N GLY A 212 12.00 15.45 4.10
CA GLY A 212 12.54 16.80 4.22
C GLY A 212 13.71 16.92 5.21
N ARG A 213 13.79 16.00 6.18
CA ARG A 213 14.85 15.94 7.21
C ARG A 213 16.03 15.08 6.79
N ILE A 214 15.84 14.12 5.89
CA ILE A 214 16.88 13.16 5.46
C ILE A 214 17.09 13.16 3.95
N ARG A 215 18.19 13.78 3.50
CA ARG A 215 18.53 13.84 2.07
C ARG A 215 19.16 12.53 1.59
N ARG A 216 18.60 11.97 0.51
CA ARG A 216 19.16 10.86 -0.31
C ARG A 216 19.35 9.49 0.38
N ARG A 217 18.88 9.30 1.60
CA ARG A 217 18.90 8.00 2.31
C ARG A 217 17.56 7.29 2.18
N PRO A 218 17.47 5.95 2.22
CA PRO A 218 16.17 5.29 2.23
C PRO A 218 15.36 5.66 3.48
N ILE A 219 14.03 5.69 3.35
CA ILE A 219 13.12 5.62 4.52
C ILE A 219 12.80 4.14 4.72
N HIS A 220 12.88 3.66 5.96
CA HIS A 220 12.53 2.27 6.28
C HIS A 220 11.03 2.18 6.58
N LEU A 221 10.29 1.42 5.78
CA LEU A 221 8.85 1.24 5.93
C LEU A 221 8.53 -0.15 6.47
N PHE A 222 7.97 -0.18 7.68
CA PHE A 222 7.42 -1.39 8.31
C PHE A 222 5.91 -1.26 8.38
N ALA A 223 5.17 -2.32 8.05
CA ALA A 223 3.73 -2.22 7.94
C ALA A 223 2.96 -3.48 8.36
N SER A 224 2.02 -3.26 9.28
CA SER A 224 0.92 -4.15 9.63
C SER A 224 -0.40 -3.52 9.22
N VAL A 225 -0.79 -3.76 7.96
CA VAL A 225 -1.97 -3.15 7.31
C VAL A 225 -2.75 -4.19 6.51
N PRO A 226 -4.04 -3.96 6.21
CA PRO A 226 -4.76 -4.77 5.22
C PRO A 226 -4.10 -4.69 3.84
N VAL A 227 -4.13 -5.79 3.07
CA VAL A 227 -3.52 -5.87 1.73
C VAL A 227 -4.03 -4.77 0.80
N GLY A 228 -5.34 -4.49 0.79
CA GLY A 228 -5.90 -3.40 -0.01
C GLY A 228 -5.31 -2.04 0.33
N LEU A 229 -5.10 -1.76 1.61
CA LEU A 229 -4.50 -0.52 2.06
C LEU A 229 -3.01 -0.46 1.68
N ALA A 230 -2.27 -1.57 1.75
CA ALA A 230 -0.89 -1.63 1.29
C ALA A 230 -0.76 -1.23 -0.19
N VAL A 231 -1.66 -1.72 -1.06
CA VAL A 231 -1.70 -1.31 -2.47
C VAL A 231 -1.95 0.20 -2.58
N LEU A 232 -2.98 0.72 -1.92
CA LEU A 232 -3.29 2.16 -1.98
C LEU A 232 -2.14 3.02 -1.48
N ILE A 233 -1.48 2.63 -0.38
CA ILE A 233 -0.27 3.32 0.10
C ILE A 233 0.78 3.33 -1.01
N GLY A 234 1.10 2.16 -1.59
CA GLY A 234 2.05 2.03 -2.69
C GLY A 234 1.80 3.04 -3.82
N THR A 235 0.54 3.21 -4.24
CA THR A 235 0.17 4.17 -5.31
C THR A 235 0.54 5.62 -5.01
N GLN A 236 0.76 5.97 -3.74
CA GLN A 236 1.09 7.32 -3.29
C GLN A 236 2.59 7.55 -3.10
N LEU A 237 3.44 6.51 -3.21
CA LEU A 237 4.84 6.57 -2.81
C LEU A 237 5.83 7.00 -3.90
N ASN A 238 5.40 7.10 -5.16
CA ASN A 238 6.29 7.35 -6.29
C ASN A 238 7.06 8.68 -6.22
N ALA A 239 6.59 9.66 -5.45
CA ALA A 239 7.25 10.96 -5.28
C ALA A 239 7.89 11.12 -3.88
N CYS A 240 8.18 10.01 -3.20
CA CYS A 240 8.71 9.99 -1.84
C CYS A 240 10.21 9.65 -1.77
N GLY A 241 10.86 9.43 -2.91
CA GLY A 241 12.24 8.94 -2.99
C GLY A 241 12.37 7.49 -2.49
N PRO A 242 13.60 7.00 -2.26
CA PRO A 242 13.83 5.59 -1.96
C PRO A 242 13.20 5.15 -0.64
N ILE A 243 12.42 4.07 -0.67
CA ILE A 243 11.76 3.46 0.49
C ILE A 243 12.16 1.99 0.56
N GLN A 244 12.88 1.60 1.61
CA GLN A 244 13.18 0.21 1.90
C GLN A 244 11.99 -0.39 2.66
N CYS A 245 11.28 -1.33 2.05
CA CYS A 245 10.20 -2.04 2.69
C CYS A 245 10.72 -3.29 3.42
N TYR A 246 9.96 -3.71 4.44
CA TYR A 246 10.25 -4.90 5.23
C TYR A 246 9.03 -5.81 5.31
N GLU A 247 9.25 -7.11 5.19
CA GLU A 247 8.19 -8.11 5.28
C GLU A 247 8.26 -8.84 6.62
N HIS A 248 7.09 -9.06 7.23
CA HIS A 248 6.99 -9.70 8.53
C HIS A 248 7.01 -11.23 8.40
N ARG A 249 7.97 -11.87 9.07
CA ARG A 249 8.05 -13.32 9.19
C ARG A 249 7.20 -13.79 10.36
N LYS A 250 5.92 -14.05 10.10
CA LYS A 250 4.92 -14.43 11.12
C LYS A 250 5.35 -15.53 12.10
N LYS A 251 6.16 -16.51 11.66
CA LYS A 251 6.60 -17.61 12.52
C LYS A 251 7.77 -17.21 13.43
N GLN A 252 8.59 -16.25 13.00
CA GLN A 252 9.79 -15.80 13.69
C GLN A 252 9.52 -14.54 14.53
N GLY A 253 8.49 -13.77 14.21
CA GLY A 253 8.14 -12.53 14.92
C GLY A 253 9.04 -11.35 14.57
N ASP A 254 9.74 -11.41 13.45
CA ASP A 254 10.67 -10.36 13.03
C ASP A 254 10.45 -9.93 11.58
N TYR A 255 11.15 -8.87 11.18
CA TYR A 255 11.07 -8.32 9.84
C TYR A 255 12.37 -8.58 9.05
N VAL A 256 12.21 -8.85 7.75
CA VAL A 256 13.34 -8.99 6.83
C VAL A 256 13.25 -7.95 5.71
N PRO A 257 14.41 -7.47 5.18
CA PRO A 257 14.42 -6.59 4.02
C PRO A 257 13.69 -7.24 2.83
N ALA A 258 12.81 -6.47 2.20
CA ALA A 258 12.07 -6.85 1.01
C ALA A 258 12.40 -5.90 -0.15
N CYS A 259 11.39 -5.41 -0.88
CA CYS A 259 11.57 -4.48 -1.98
C CYS A 259 12.17 -3.13 -1.53
N LEU A 260 13.05 -2.59 -2.37
CA LEU A 260 13.43 -1.18 -2.37
C LEU A 260 12.61 -0.49 -3.45
N LEU A 261 11.70 0.40 -3.04
CA LEU A 261 10.90 1.21 -3.97
C LEU A 261 11.69 2.48 -4.29
N GLU A 262 12.12 2.62 -5.53
CA GLU A 262 12.80 3.82 -6.01
C GLU A 262 11.78 4.90 -6.40
N GLY A 263 12.05 6.16 -6.06
CA GLY A 263 11.17 7.29 -6.40
C GLY A 263 11.58 8.02 -7.67
#